data_AF-A0A660ZHP9-F1
#
_entry.id   AF-A0A660ZHP9-F1
#
_cell.length_a   1.000
_cell.length_b   1.000
_cell.length_c   1.000
_cell.angle_alpha   90.00
_cell.angle_beta   90.00
_cell.angle_gamma   90.00
#
_symmetry.space_group_name_H-M   'P 1'
#
loop_
_entity.id
_entity.type
_entity.pdbx_description
1 polymer ?
#
loop_
_entity_poly.entity_id
_entity_poly.type
_entity_poly.pdbx_seq_one_letter_code
_entity_poly.pdbx_strand_id
1 'polypeptide(L)' 'MRAVDIIRKKRDGQKLTPEEIKFFVDGFVRGTIPDYQMAA' A
#
# COMPACT_ATOMS: atom_id res chain seq x y z
N MET A 1 7.61 -0.04 -7.16
CA MET A 1 7.09 0.06 -5.78
C MET A 1 6.35 -1.22 -5.48
N ARG A 2 6.55 -1.86 -4.33
CA ARG A 2 5.73 -3.01 -3.91
C ARG A 2 4.81 -2.58 -2.76
N ALA A 3 3.64 -3.18 -2.67
CA ALA A 3 2.70 -2.96 -1.56
C ALA A 3 3.37 -3.13 -0.18
N VAL A 4 4.25 -4.13 -0.03
CA VAL A 4 5.00 -4.40 1.21
C VAL A 4 5.86 -3.21 1.65
N ASP A 5 6.39 -2.43 0.71
CA ASP A 5 7.24 -1.28 1.04
C ASP A 5 6.39 -0.15 1.67
N ILE A 6 5.15 0.02 1.19
CA ILE A 6 4.16 0.98 1.72
C ILE A 6 3.67 0.54 3.11
N ILE A 7 3.38 -0.74 3.30
CA ILE A 7 2.96 -1.31 4.60
C ILE A 7 4.05 -1.09 5.65
N ARG A 8 5.32 -1.39 5.31
CA ARG A 8 6.45 -1.16 6.22
C ARG A 8 6.59 0.33 6.59
N LYS A 9 6.50 1.22 5.60
CA LYS A 9 6.57 2.66 5.82
C LYS A 9 5.47 3.16 6.76
N LYS A 10 4.24 2.68 6.57
CA LYS A 10 3.10 3.01 7.44
C LYS A 10 3.25 2.42 8.85
N ARG A 11 3.69 1.17 8.96
CA ARG A 11 3.98 0.47 10.23
C ARG A 11 5.02 1.22 11.05
N ASP A 12 6.05 1.74 10.38
CA ASP A 12 7.13 2.49 11.03
C ASP A 12 6.72 3.96 11.34
N GLY A 13 5.44 4.31 11.16
CA GLY A 13 4.87 5.62 11.51
C GLY A 13 5.19 6.73 10.50
N GLN A 14 5.78 6.42 9.36
CA GLN A 14 6.14 7.42 8.36
C GLN A 14 4.92 7.86 7.53
N LYS A 15 4.95 9.10 7.05
CA LYS A 15 3.91 9.64 6.18
C LYS A 15 4.01 9.05 4.78
N LEU A 16 2.88 8.60 4.25
CA LEU A 16 2.75 8.21 2.86
C LEU A 16 2.51 9.44 1.98
N THR A 17 3.05 9.43 0.77
CA THR A 17 2.75 10.45 -0.24
C THR A 17 1.42 10.12 -0.93
N PRO A 18 0.78 11.11 -1.58
CA PRO A 18 -0.43 10.87 -2.36
C PRO A 18 -0.26 9.79 -3.44
N GLU A 19 0.92 9.69 -4.06
CA GLU A 19 1.24 8.72 -5.12
C GLU A 19 1.35 7.29 -4.55
N GLU A 20 1.92 7.14 -3.36
CA GLU A 20 2.00 5.86 -2.65
C GLU A 20 0.60 5.35 -2.28
N ILE A 21 -0.25 6.25 -1.77
CA ILE A 21 -1.65 5.93 -1.45
C ILE A 21 -2.41 5.53 -2.72
N LYS A 22 -2.28 6.32 -3.79
CA LYS A 22 -2.93 6.03 -5.07
C LYS A 22 -2.51 4.67 -5.62
N PHE A 23 -1.21 4.38 -5.63
CA PHE A 23 -0.70 3.07 -6.04
C PHE A 23 -1.32 1.92 -5.24
N PHE A 24 -1.42 2.08 -3.93
CA PHE A 24 -1.95 1.04 -3.04
C PHE A 24 -3.45 0.79 -3.28
N VAL A 25 -4.24 1.87 -3.43
CA VAL A 25 -5.67 1.78 -3.72
C VAL A 25 -5.93 1.22 -5.12
N ASP A 26 -5.25 1.76 -6.14
CA ASP A 26 -5.40 1.31 -7.53
C ASP A 26 -4.99 -0.16 -7.68
N GLY A 27 -3.95 -0.59 -6.97
CA GLY A 27 -3.51 -1.99 -6.98
C GLY A 27 -4.52 -2.93 -6.33
N PHE A 28 -5.15 -2.51 -5.22
CA PHE A 28 -6.21 -3.28 -4.58
C PHE A 28 -7.45 -3.40 -5.47
N VAL A 29 -7.93 -2.29 -6.03
CA VAL A 29 -9.11 -2.27 -6.93
C VAL A 29 -8.88 -3.11 -8.19
N ARG A 30 -7.65 -3.14 -8.72
CA ARG A 30 -7.29 -3.96 -9.89
C ARG A 30 -7.01 -5.44 -9.56
N GLY A 31 -7.06 -5.82 -8.29
CA GLY A 31 -6.75 -7.18 -7.84
C GLY A 31 -5.26 -7.56 -7.94
N THR A 32 -4.37 -6.58 -8.12
CA THR A 32 -2.91 -6.82 -8.14
C THR A 32 -2.29 -6.80 -6.76
N ILE A 33 -2.96 -6.18 -5.78
CA ILE A 33 -2.63 -6.25 -4.35
C ILE A 33 -3.68 -7.14 -3.68
N PRO A 34 -3.27 -8.30 -3.12
CA PRO A 34 -4.20 -9.21 -2.45
C PRO A 34 -4.68 -8.66 -1.12
N ASP A 35 -5.88 -9.07 -0.71
CA ASP A 35 -6.60 -8.56 0.47
C ASP A 35 -5.78 -8.61 1.77
N TYR A 36 -4.96 -9.65 1.95
CA TYR A 36 -4.11 -9.78 3.14
C TYR A 36 -3.06 -8.67 3.26
N GLN A 37 -2.65 -8.06 2.14
CA GLN A 37 -1.75 -6.91 2.16
C GLN A 37 -2.51 -5.61 2.49
N MET A 38 -3.78 -5.52 2.13
CA MET A 38 -4.62 -4.36 2.45
C MET A 38 -5.03 -4.33 3.93
N ALA A 39 -5.15 -5.50 4.56
CA ALA A 39 -5.50 -5.65 5.97
C ALA A 39 -4.31 -5.47 6.95
N ALA A 40 -3.08 -5.38 6.44
CA ALA A 40 -1.84 -5.30 7.22
C ALA A 40 -1.45 -3.85 7.57
#